data_AF-A0A6L9QQ63-F1
#
_entry.id   AF-A0A6L9QQ63-F1
#
_cell.length_a   1.000
_cell.length_b   1.000
_cell.length_c   1.000
_cell.angle_alpha   90.00
_cell.angle_beta   90.00
_cell.angle_gamma   90.00
#
_symmetry.space_group_name_H-M   'P 1'
#
loop_
_entity.id
_entity.type
_entity.pdbx_description
1 polymer ?
#
loop_
_entity_poly.entity_id
_entity_poly.type
_entity_poly.pdbx_seq_one_letter_code
_entity_poly.pdbx_strand_id
1 'polypeptide(L)'
;MTLTHPEDPALPDRPPTLAHVAELAGVSPATASRVLNGSARVSRSARLQVEAAVERLGYVRRRAGSPDRESSGTIAAVVCEDACRVLGDPYFARLLWGVRRELDGRAPLVVLMAGRPDEWRATTGYLRG
;
A
#
# COMPACT_ATOMS: atom_id res chain seq x y z
N MET A 1 11.45 -26.51 -39.85
CA MET A 1 11.63 -27.15 -38.53
C MET A 1 10.91 -26.25 -37.54
N THR A 2 9.67 -26.61 -37.24
CA THR A 2 8.73 -25.84 -36.42
C THR A 2 8.95 -26.20 -34.96
N LEU A 3 9.06 -25.21 -34.08
CA LEU A 3 8.65 -25.36 -32.69
C LEU A 3 7.67 -24.23 -32.37
N THR A 4 6.41 -24.62 -32.40
CA THR A 4 5.24 -23.92 -31.88
C THR A 4 5.39 -23.80 -30.36
N HIS A 5 5.49 -22.58 -29.83
CA HIS A 5 5.28 -22.35 -28.40
C HIS A 5 3.76 -22.15 -28.19
N PRO A 6 3.10 -22.88 -27.26
CA PRO A 6 1.66 -22.79 -27.06
C PRO A 6 1.27 -21.42 -26.53
N GLU A 7 0.11 -20.94 -26.98
CA GLU A 7 -0.57 -19.75 -26.50
C GLU A 7 -0.90 -19.89 -25.00
N ASP A 8 -0.32 -19.01 -24.19
CA ASP A 8 -0.70 -18.79 -22.80
C ASP A 8 -1.95 -17.88 -22.79
N PRO A 9 -3.10 -18.29 -22.23
CA PRO A 9 -4.31 -17.47 -22.26
C PRO A 9 -4.05 -16.13 -21.58
N ALA A 10 -4.15 -15.06 -22.38
CA ALA A 10 -3.95 -13.68 -21.99
C ALA A 10 -4.54 -13.36 -20.61
N LEU A 11 -3.67 -13.21 -19.61
CA LEU A 11 -4.04 -12.57 -18.34
C LEU A 11 -4.51 -11.14 -18.69
N PRO A 12 -5.71 -10.70 -18.23
CA PRO A 12 -6.19 -9.37 -18.54
C PRO A 12 -5.18 -8.32 -18.05
N ASP A 13 -4.85 -7.38 -18.93
CA ASP A 13 -3.74 -6.42 -18.87
C ASP A 13 -3.88 -5.33 -17.77
N ARG A 14 -4.76 -5.54 -16.79
CA ARG A 14 -4.90 -4.65 -15.63
C ARG A 14 -5.48 -5.39 -14.42
N PRO A 15 -4.83 -5.32 -13.24
CA PRO A 15 -5.40 -5.90 -12.03
C PRO A 15 -6.78 -5.27 -11.74
N PRO A 16 -7.74 -6.06 -11.22
CA PRO A 16 -9.08 -5.58 -10.91
C PRO A 16 -9.01 -4.40 -9.94
N THR A 17 -9.82 -3.37 -10.21
CA THR A 17 -9.86 -2.15 -9.41
C THR A 17 -11.13 -2.11 -8.56
N LEU A 18 -11.17 -1.19 -7.58
CA LEU A 18 -12.37 -0.97 -6.77
C LEU A 18 -13.60 -0.62 -7.63
N ALA A 19 -13.41 0.03 -8.78
CA ALA A 19 -14.48 0.36 -9.71
C ALA A 19 -15.09 -0.91 -10.32
N HIS A 20 -14.26 -1.88 -10.72
CA HIS A 20 -14.74 -3.16 -11.24
C HIS A 20 -15.52 -3.96 -10.17
N VAL A 21 -15.08 -3.90 -8.91
CA VAL A 21 -15.81 -4.52 -7.80
C VAL A 21 -17.18 -3.85 -7.60
N ALA A 22 -17.24 -2.51 -7.66
CA ALA A 22 -18.49 -1.76 -7.51
C ALA A 22 -19.48 -2.06 -8.64
N GLU A 23 -18.99 -2.11 -9.88
CA GLU A 23 -19.77 -2.43 -11.06
C GLU A 23 -20.34 -3.86 -10.98
N LEU A 24 -19.51 -4.85 -10.66
CA LEU A 24 -19.95 -6.25 -10.53
C LEU A 24 -20.91 -6.46 -9.35
N ALA A 25 -20.75 -5.70 -8.26
CA ALA A 25 -21.64 -5.75 -7.11
C ALA A 25 -22.94 -4.96 -7.31
N GLY A 26 -23.05 -4.15 -8.37
CA GLY A 26 -24.21 -3.29 -8.62
C GLY A 26 -24.36 -2.15 -7.60
N VAL A 27 -23.25 -1.66 -7.03
CA VAL A 27 -23.25 -0.59 -6.03
C VAL A 27 -22.39 0.59 -6.46
N SER A 28 -22.55 1.74 -5.80
CA SER A 28 -21.65 2.87 -6.03
C SER A 28 -20.22 2.57 -5.56
N PRO A 29 -19.17 3.18 -6.16
CA PRO A 29 -17.79 3.06 -5.69
C PRO A 29 -17.60 3.47 -4.22
N ALA A 30 -18.36 4.47 -3.77
CA ALA A 30 -18.38 4.88 -2.37
C ALA A 30 -18.95 3.80 -1.43
N THR A 31 -19.97 3.08 -1.88
CA THR A 31 -20.55 1.94 -1.14
C THR A 31 -19.57 0.77 -1.09
N ALA A 32 -18.95 0.41 -2.22
CA ALA A 32 -17.91 -0.62 -2.26
C ALA A 32 -16.74 -0.27 -1.33
N SER A 33 -16.25 0.98 -1.38
CA SER A 33 -15.22 1.49 -0.46
C SER A 33 -15.63 1.32 1.00
N ARG A 34 -16.85 1.72 1.37
CA ARG A 34 -17.37 1.58 2.75
C ARG A 34 -17.44 0.14 3.21
N VAL A 35 -17.89 -0.79 2.36
CA VAL A 35 -17.94 -2.22 2.68
C VAL A 35 -16.53 -2.77 2.91
N LEU A 36 -15.59 -2.47 2.01
CA LEU A 36 -14.19 -2.94 2.13
C LEU A 36 -13.40 -2.25 3.25
N ASN A 37 -13.87 -1.10 3.72
CA ASN A 37 -13.38 -0.39 4.90
C ASN A 37 -14.06 -0.82 6.20
N GLY A 38 -15.02 -1.75 6.17
CA GLY A 38 -15.72 -2.22 7.37
C GLY A 38 -16.64 -1.18 8.03
N SER A 39 -17.08 -0.14 7.31
CA SER A 39 -17.94 0.90 7.86
C SER A 39 -19.33 0.37 8.25
N ALA A 40 -19.82 0.69 9.45
CA ALA A 40 -21.11 0.24 9.97
C ALA A 40 -22.36 0.81 9.25
N ARG A 41 -22.20 1.69 8.25
CA ARG A 41 -23.28 2.39 7.55
C ARG A 41 -23.71 1.75 6.21
N VAL A 42 -23.44 0.47 5.99
CA VAL A 42 -23.81 -0.25 4.76
C VAL A 42 -24.85 -1.32 5.04
N SER A 43 -25.82 -1.47 4.13
CA SER A 43 -26.82 -2.52 4.26
C SER A 43 -26.17 -3.89 4.16
N ARG A 44 -26.76 -4.88 4.84
CA ARG A 44 -26.31 -6.27 4.78
C ARG A 44 -26.34 -6.83 3.35
N SER A 45 -27.31 -6.42 2.55
CA SER A 45 -27.43 -6.81 1.13
C SER A 45 -26.25 -6.30 0.30
N ALA A 46 -25.90 -5.01 0.42
CA ALA A 46 -24.79 -4.41 -0.31
C ALA A 46 -23.45 -5.04 0.12
N ARG A 47 -23.31 -5.39 1.40
CA ARG A 47 -22.12 -6.08 1.91
C ARG A 47 -21.92 -7.43 1.24
N LEU A 48 -22.97 -8.27 1.21
CA LEU A 48 -22.91 -9.59 0.57
C LEU A 48 -22.62 -9.51 -0.94
N GLN A 49 -23.20 -8.52 -1.63
CA GLN A 49 -22.97 -8.30 -3.06
C GLN A 49 -21.51 -7.92 -3.35
N VAL A 50 -20.93 -7.04 -2.54
CA VAL A 50 -19.53 -6.62 -2.68
C VAL A 50 -18.58 -7.76 -2.32
N GLU A 51 -18.84 -8.52 -1.25
CA GLU A 51 -18.03 -9.68 -0.86
C GLU A 51 -18.01 -10.74 -1.99
N ALA A 52 -19.17 -11.07 -2.57
CA ALA A 52 -19.25 -11.99 -3.70
C ALA A 52 -18.55 -11.46 -4.97
N ALA A 53 -18.61 -10.14 -5.22
CA ALA A 53 -17.90 -9.54 -6.35
C ALA A 53 -16.38 -9.56 -6.18
N VAL A 54 -15.89 -9.34 -4.95
CA VAL A 54 -14.47 -9.43 -4.61
C VAL A 54 -13.93 -10.84 -4.87
N GLU A 55 -14.65 -11.87 -4.41
CA GLU A 55 -14.27 -13.27 -4.61
C GLU A 55 -14.20 -13.63 -6.10
N ARG A 56 -15.23 -13.25 -6.88
CA ARG A 56 -15.26 -13.51 -8.32
C ARG A 56 -14.15 -12.81 -9.11
N LEU A 57 -13.78 -11.60 -8.69
CA LEU A 57 -12.72 -10.83 -9.34
C LEU A 57 -11.32 -11.18 -8.83
N GLY A 58 -11.20 -11.96 -7.76
CA GLY A 58 -9.91 -12.13 -7.07
C GLY A 58 -9.32 -10.80 -6.60
N TYR A 59 -10.18 -9.83 -6.27
CA TYR A 59 -9.73 -8.49 -5.89
C TYR A 59 -9.05 -8.51 -4.52
N VAL A 60 -7.74 -8.30 -4.50
CA VAL A 60 -6.99 -8.08 -3.25
C VAL A 60 -6.84 -6.58 -3.04
N ARG A 61 -7.46 -6.07 -1.97
CA ARG A 61 -7.29 -4.68 -1.55
C ARG A 61 -5.81 -4.41 -1.23
N ARG A 62 -5.13 -3.63 -2.08
CA ARG A 62 -3.84 -3.03 -1.72
C ARG A 62 -4.11 -1.98 -0.65
N ARG A 63 -3.59 -2.19 0.56
CA ARG A 63 -3.77 -1.29 1.71
C ARG A 63 -2.98 0.01 1.52
N ALA A 64 -3.46 0.90 0.67
CA ALA A 64 -3.15 2.32 0.80
C ALA A 64 -4.02 2.86 1.94
N GLY A 65 -3.50 2.74 3.16
CA GLY A 65 -4.24 2.98 4.39
C GLY A 65 -4.66 4.45 4.51
N SER A 66 -5.97 4.71 4.56
CA SER A 66 -6.44 5.82 5.39
C SER A 66 -6.11 5.47 6.84
N PRO A 67 -5.49 6.36 7.62
CA PRO A 67 -5.19 6.08 9.01
C PRO A 67 -6.53 6.00 9.74
N ASP A 68 -6.88 4.79 10.19
CA ASP A 68 -7.86 4.67 11.26
C ASP A 68 -7.31 5.42 12.47
N ARG A 69 -8.18 6.13 13.17
CA ARG A 69 -7.86 7.05 14.28
C ARG A 69 -7.19 6.39 15.49
N GLU A 70 -6.96 5.07 15.43
CA GLU A 70 -6.34 4.25 16.46
C GLU A 70 -5.21 3.34 15.94
N SER A 71 -4.84 3.38 14.65
CA SER A 71 -3.57 2.79 14.24
C SER A 71 -2.47 3.78 14.59
N SER A 72 -1.64 3.45 15.58
CA SER A 72 -0.31 4.03 15.74
C SER A 72 0.37 4.12 14.37
N GLY A 73 0.36 5.31 13.76
CA GLY A 73 0.87 5.50 12.41
C GLY A 73 2.33 5.08 12.33
N THR A 74 2.78 4.63 11.16
CA THR A 74 4.22 4.41 10.93
C THR A 74 4.84 5.72 10.47
N ILE A 75 6.00 6.09 11.03
CA ILE A 75 6.79 7.22 10.54
C ILE A 75 7.93 6.69 9.67
N ALA A 76 8.02 7.19 8.44
CA ALA A 76 9.13 6.90 7.54
C ALA A 76 10.11 8.08 7.51
N ALA A 77 11.38 7.82 7.76
CA ALA A 77 12.49 8.74 7.52
C ALA A 77 13.21 8.31 6.25
N VAL A 78 13.32 9.21 5.27
CA VAL A 78 14.07 8.96 4.03
C VAL A 78 15.39 9.71 4.10
N VAL A 79 16.48 8.98 3.92
CA VAL A 79 17.83 9.53 3.91
C VAL A 79 18.37 9.46 2.49
N CYS A 80 18.50 10.63 1.85
CA CYS A 80 18.97 10.75 0.47
C CYS A 80 20.49 10.94 0.41
N GLU A 81 21.24 10.10 1.12
CA GLU A 81 22.69 10.16 1.23
C GLU A 81 23.28 8.75 1.06
N ASP A 82 24.55 8.68 0.66
CA ASP A 82 25.24 7.40 0.50
C ASP A 82 25.30 6.64 1.82
N ALA A 83 25.01 5.34 1.80
CA ALA A 83 24.95 4.50 3.00
C ALA A 83 26.24 4.53 3.83
N CYS A 84 27.42 4.61 3.18
CA CYS A 84 28.70 4.71 3.88
C CYS A 84 28.81 6.03 4.66
N ARG A 85 28.27 7.13 4.12
CA ARG A 85 28.23 8.42 4.80
C ARG A 85 27.23 8.42 5.94
N VAL A 86 26.05 7.84 5.73
CA VAL A 86 24.98 7.76 6.73
C VAL A 86 25.41 6.93 7.95
N LEU A 87 26.07 5.79 7.71
CA LEU A 87 26.53 4.90 8.78
C LEU A 87 27.83 5.36 9.43
N GLY A 88 28.66 6.12 8.70
CA GLY A 88 29.95 6.63 9.17
C GLY A 88 29.86 7.93 9.97
N ASP A 89 28.79 8.72 9.80
CA ASP A 89 28.63 10.00 10.47
C ASP A 89 27.70 9.88 11.71
N PRO A 90 28.22 10.13 12.93
CA PRO A 90 27.43 10.11 14.17
C PRO A 90 26.23 11.07 14.19
N TYR A 91 26.21 12.07 13.31
CA TYR A 91 25.09 12.98 13.15
C TYR A 91 23.77 12.24 12.88
N PHE A 92 23.76 11.29 11.93
CA PHE A 92 22.53 10.57 11.56
C PHE A 92 22.04 9.67 12.69
N ALA A 93 22.96 9.01 13.39
CA ALA A 93 22.62 8.20 14.56
C ALA A 93 21.95 9.05 15.66
N ARG A 94 22.48 10.25 15.95
CA ARG A 94 21.89 11.19 16.91
C ARG A 94 20.52 11.69 16.46
N LEU A 95 20.37 11.99 15.17
CA LEU A 95 19.11 12.46 14.61
C LEU A 95 18.01 11.38 14.69
N LEU A 96 18.32 10.16 14.25
CA LEU A 96 17.39 9.02 14.31
C LEU A 96 17.04 8.67 15.77
N TRP A 97 18.02 8.74 16.67
CA TRP A 97 17.78 8.52 18.09
C TRP A 97 16.86 9.59 18.69
N GLY A 98 17.06 10.86 18.34
CA GLY A 98 16.18 11.96 18.76
C GLY A 98 14.74 11.77 18.31
N VAL A 99 14.54 11.41 17.03
CA VAL A 99 13.22 11.08 16.50
C VAL A 99 12.62 9.88 17.24
N ARG A 100 13.38 8.80 17.41
CA ARG A 100 12.90 7.60 18.12
C ARG A 100 12.48 7.92 19.55
N ARG A 101 13.24 8.78 20.25
CA ARG A 101 12.94 9.21 21.62
C ARG A 101 11.61 9.98 21.68
N GLU A 102 11.38 10.88 20.74
CA GLU A 102 10.15 11.67 20.68
C GLU A 102 8.93 10.79 20.35
N LEU A 103 9.13 9.75 19.54
CA LEU A 103 8.06 8.80 19.23
C LEU A 103 7.66 7.94 20.42
N ASP A 104 8.55 7.72 21.39
CA ASP A 104 8.24 7.09 22.68
C ASP A 104 7.36 5.82 22.56
N GLY A 105 7.64 4.97 21.56
CA GLY A 105 6.88 3.74 21.29
C GLY A 105 5.48 3.92 20.69
N ARG A 106 5.01 5.16 20.51
CA ARG A 106 3.70 5.50 19.91
C ARG A 106 3.60 5.14 18.43
N ALA A 107 4.75 5.04 17.76
CA ALA A 107 4.86 4.74 16.35
C ALA A 107 6.18 4.00 16.04
N PRO A 108 6.18 3.00 15.15
CA PRO A 108 7.41 2.48 14.58
C PRO A 108 8.06 3.54 13.67
N LEU A 109 9.39 3.62 13.74
CA LEU A 109 10.22 4.43 12.84
C LEU A 109 10.85 3.49 11.81
N VAL A 110 10.59 3.73 10.53
CA VAL A 110 11.19 3.04 9.40
C VAL A 110 12.19 3.98 8.73
N VAL A 111 13.42 3.53 8.52
CA VAL A 111 14.46 4.32 7.84
C VAL A 111 14.69 3.74 6.46
N LEU A 112 14.49 4.56 5.43
CA LEU A 112 14.72 4.22 4.03
C LEU A 112 15.96 4.98 3.56
N MET A 113 16.99 4.27 3.12
CA MET A 113 18.18 4.87 2.53
C MET A 113 18.02 4.86 1.01
N ALA A 114 18.09 6.04 0.41
CA ALA A 114 17.94 6.25 -1.03
C ALA A 114 19.08 7.17 -1.51
N GLY A 115 20.31 6.65 -1.43
CA GLY A 115 21.54 7.39 -1.68
C GLY A 115 21.76 7.73 -3.15
N ARG A 116 21.02 7.08 -4.07
CA ARG A 116 21.12 7.34 -5.50
C ARG A 116 19.83 7.93 -6.10
N PRO A 117 19.92 8.81 -7.11
CA PRO A 117 18.73 9.42 -7.74
C PRO A 117 17.73 8.42 -8.35
N ASP A 118 18.18 7.26 -8.80
CA ASP A 118 17.33 6.19 -9.32
C ASP A 118 16.51 5.49 -8.22
N GLU A 119 17.05 5.42 -7.00
CA GLU A 119 16.38 4.85 -5.83
C GLU A 119 15.21 5.72 -5.37
N TRP A 120 15.24 7.03 -5.62
CA TRP A 120 14.20 7.98 -5.20
C TRP A 120 12.83 7.67 -5.83
N ARG A 121 12.83 7.14 -7.06
CA ARG A 121 11.60 6.71 -7.76
C ARG A 121 11.01 5.45 -7.13
N ALA A 122 11.84 4.52 -6.69
CA ALA A 122 11.40 3.33 -5.96
C ALA A 122 10.87 3.70 -4.57
N THR A 123 11.55 4.60 -3.85
CA THR A 123 11.14 5.08 -2.53
C THR A 123 9.80 5.84 -2.58
N THR A 124 9.61 6.71 -3.56
CA THR A 124 8.33 7.42 -3.74
C THR A 124 7.16 6.48 -4.08
N GLY A 125 7.44 5.35 -4.76
CA GLY A 125 6.45 4.28 -4.97
C GLY A 125 6.07 3.58 -3.66
N TYR A 126 7.04 3.33 -2.79
CA TYR A 126 6.83 2.71 -1.47
C TYR A 126 6.03 3.60 -0.51
N LEU A 127 6.26 4.92 -0.54
CA LEU A 127 5.58 5.88 0.34
C LEU A 127 4.16 6.26 -0.10
N ARG A 128 3.80 5.95 -1.35
CA ARG A 128 2.46 6.22 -1.92
C ARG A 128 1.56 4.98 -1.89
N GLY A 129 2.09 3.83 -1.48
CA GLY A 129 1.37 2.58 -1.33
C GLY A 129 0.57 2.50 -0.05
#